data_AF-A0A4R5A5L4-F1
#
_entry.id   AF-A0A4R5A5L4-F1
#
_cell.length_a   1.000
_cell.length_b   1.000
_cell.length_c   1.000
_cell.angle_alpha   90.00
_cell.angle_beta   90.00
_cell.angle_gamma   90.00
#
_symmetry.space_group_name_H-M   'P 1'
#
loop_
_entity.id
_entity.type
_entity.pdbx_description
1 polymer ?
#
loop_
_entity_poly.entity_id
_entity_poly.type
_entity_poly.pdbx_seq_one_letter_code
_entity_poly.pdbx_strand_id
1 'polypeptide(L)'
;MWRAPDNRSAAGDLPGRAAQAARERDARPLVFCLERVAGAYHDVHERCPAVPRGDEKPGAVHAGRVSLAEAARIALGNGLNMIGETPRERI
;
A
#
# COMPACT_ATOMS: atom_id res chain seq x y z
N MET A 1 3.20 -24.16 1.05
CA MET A 1 4.24 -23.26 0.52
C MET A 1 3.53 -22.14 -0.25
N TRP A 2 3.12 -21.07 0.44
CA TRP A 2 2.48 -19.93 -0.23
C TRP A 2 3.56 -19.16 -1.00
N ARG A 3 3.52 -19.25 -2.33
CA ARG A 3 4.38 -18.48 -3.21
C ARG A 3 3.69 -17.12 -3.35
N ALA A 4 4.16 -16.11 -2.62
CA ALA A 4 3.61 -14.77 -2.73
C ALA A 4 3.68 -14.32 -4.20
N PRO A 5 2.56 -13.87 -4.81
CA PRO A 5 2.60 -13.31 -6.16
C PRO A 5 3.58 -12.15 -6.20
N ASP A 6 4.20 -11.90 -7.35
CA ASP A 6 5.10 -10.77 -7.53
C ASP A 6 4.34 -9.46 -7.26
N ASN A 7 4.56 -8.90 -6.09
CA ASN A 7 3.84 -7.74 -5.58
C ASN A 7 4.54 -6.42 -5.95
N ARG A 8 5.68 -6.49 -6.66
CA ARG A 8 6.54 -5.34 -7.00
C ARG A 8 5.87 -4.32 -7.94
N SER A 9 4.90 -4.75 -8.74
CA SER A 9 4.20 -3.91 -9.73
C SER A 9 2.83 -3.39 -9.24
N ALA A 10 2.36 -3.83 -8.07
CA ALA A 10 0.98 -3.60 -7.66
C ALA A 10 0.59 -2.12 -7.51
N ALA A 11 1.52 -1.28 -7.03
CA ALA A 11 1.28 0.16 -6.91
C ALA A 11 1.17 0.86 -8.27
N GLY A 12 1.92 0.40 -9.28
CA GLY A 12 1.85 0.94 -10.64
C GLY A 12 0.55 0.58 -11.37
N ASP A 13 -0.05 -0.57 -11.04
CA ASP A 13 -1.31 -1.01 -11.63
C ASP A 13 -2.53 -0.26 -11.09
N LEU A 14 -2.41 0.34 -9.90
CA LEU A 14 -3.54 0.89 -9.13
C LEU A 14 -4.36 1.94 -9.91
N PRO A 15 -3.76 2.94 -10.59
CA PRO A 15 -4.54 3.92 -11.36
C PRO A 15 -5.35 3.28 -12.49
N GLY A 16 -4.78 2.26 -13.15
CA GLY A 16 -5.47 1.52 -14.22
C GLY A 16 -6.66 0.71 -13.67
N ARG A 17 -6.47 0.06 -12.52
CA ARG A 17 -7.55 -0.68 -11.83
C ARG A 17 -8.65 0.23 -11.30
N ALA A 18 -8.29 1.42 -10.80
CA ALA A 18 -9.27 2.44 -10.41
C ALA A 18 -10.12 2.88 -11.62
N ALA A 19 -9.47 3.23 -12.74
CA ALA A 19 -10.18 3.61 -13.96
C ALA A 19 -11.05 2.46 -14.52
N GLN A 20 -10.60 1.22 -14.42
CA GLN A 20 -11.39 0.05 -14.79
C GLN A 20 -12.64 -0.06 -13.92
N ALA A 21 -12.50 -0.01 -12.59
CA ALA A 21 -13.60 -0.13 -11.66
C ALA A 21 -14.69 0.93 -11.89
N ALA A 22 -14.29 2.18 -12.18
CA ALA A 22 -15.22 3.25 -12.52
C ALA A 22 -16.00 2.98 -13.82
N ARG A 23 -15.32 2.50 -14.87
CA ARG A 23 -15.92 2.22 -16.19
C ARG A 23 -16.88 1.03 -16.15
N GLU A 24 -16.47 -0.04 -15.49
CA GLU A 24 -17.20 -1.31 -15.46
C GLU A 24 -18.24 -1.37 -14.33
N ARG A 25 -18.24 -0.39 -13.41
CA ARG A 25 -19.04 -0.40 -12.18
C ARG A 25 -18.80 -1.66 -11.34
N ASP A 26 -17.58 -2.19 -11.40
CA ASP A 26 -17.13 -3.37 -10.65
C ASP A 26 -15.90 -3.03 -9.82
N ALA A 27 -16.06 -2.98 -8.49
CA ALA A 27 -14.98 -2.69 -7.56
C ALA A 27 -14.05 -3.89 -7.30
N ARG A 28 -14.46 -5.12 -7.64
CA ARG A 28 -13.71 -6.34 -7.25
C ARG A 28 -12.26 -6.31 -7.74
N PRO A 29 -11.95 -5.96 -9.01
CA PRO A 29 -10.56 -5.91 -9.47
C PRO A 29 -9.71 -4.86 -8.74
N LEU A 30 -10.33 -3.77 -8.27
CA LEU A 30 -9.66 -2.73 -7.49
C LEU A 30 -9.39 -3.22 -6.05
N VAL A 31 -10.33 -3.91 -5.42
CA VAL A 31 -10.15 -4.52 -4.09
C VAL A 31 -8.94 -5.47 -4.09
N PHE A 32 -8.86 -6.39 -5.04
CA PHE A 32 -7.69 -7.28 -5.16
C PHE A 32 -6.39 -6.53 -5.41
N CYS A 33 -6.43 -5.41 -6.14
CA CYS A 33 -5.25 -4.56 -6.33
C CYS A 33 -4.83 -3.88 -5.02
N LEU A 34 -5.77 -3.38 -4.23
CA LEU A 34 -5.51 -2.78 -2.91
C LEU A 34 -4.92 -3.79 -1.94
N GLU A 35 -5.42 -5.03 -1.91
CA GLU A 35 -4.84 -6.11 -1.10
C GLU A 35 -3.39 -6.40 -1.48
N ARG A 36 -3.08 -6.47 -2.79
CA ARG A 36 -1.68 -6.66 -3.23
C ARG A 36 -0.79 -5.48 -2.84
N VAL A 37 -1.26 -4.25 -2.96
CA VAL A 37 -0.50 -3.04 -2.55
C VAL A 37 -0.26 -3.07 -1.04
N ALA A 38 -1.27 -3.39 -0.24
CA ALA A 38 -1.15 -3.51 1.21
C ALA A 38 -0.16 -4.62 1.59
N GLY A 39 -0.23 -5.78 0.95
CA GLY A 39 0.72 -6.87 1.16
C GLY A 39 2.15 -6.49 0.77
N ALA A 40 2.35 -5.82 -0.37
CA ALA A 40 3.66 -5.33 -0.79
C ALA A 40 4.27 -4.35 0.23
N TYR A 41 3.46 -3.40 0.71
CA TYR A 41 3.92 -2.47 1.74
C TYR A 41 4.20 -3.17 3.06
N HIS A 42 3.36 -4.14 3.48
CA HIS A 42 3.55 -4.90 4.71
C HIS A 42 4.88 -5.66 4.70
N ASP A 43 5.21 -6.37 3.62
CA ASP A 43 6.49 -7.08 3.45
C ASP A 43 7.70 -6.13 3.63
N VAL A 44 7.61 -4.93 3.05
CA VAL A 44 8.66 -3.92 3.19
C VAL A 44 8.72 -3.40 4.62
N HIS A 45 7.58 -3.11 5.24
CA HIS A 45 7.51 -2.58 6.60
C HIS A 45 8.09 -3.56 7.64
N GLU A 46 7.81 -4.86 7.51
CA GLU A 46 8.35 -5.88 8.41
C GLU A 46 9.87 -6.01 8.32
N ARG A 47 10.42 -5.94 7.10
CA ARG A 47 11.86 -6.11 6.84
C ARG A 47 12.67 -4.83 7.05
N CYS A 48 12.05 -3.68 6.79
CA CYS A 48 12.67 -2.37 6.73
C CYS A 48 11.82 -1.33 7.47
N PRO A 49 11.84 -1.33 8.82
CA PRO A 49 11.05 -0.39 9.61
C PRO A 49 11.42 1.06 9.32
N ALA A 50 10.42 1.93 9.24
CA ALA A 50 10.61 3.36 8.96
C ALA A 50 11.23 4.11 10.14
N VAL A 51 10.97 3.65 11.36
CA VAL A 51 11.50 4.25 12.59
C VAL A 51 12.72 3.45 13.04
N PRO A 52 13.82 4.11 13.46
CA PRO A 52 14.98 3.44 14.04
C PRO A 52 14.60 2.58 15.26
N ARG A 53 15.34 1.50 15.51
CA ARG A 53 15.11 0.62 16.67
C ARG A 53 16.27 0.66 17.66
N GLY A 54 15.95 0.63 18.95
CA GLY A 54 16.95 0.66 20.01
C GLY A 54 17.81 1.93 19.94
N ASP A 55 19.13 1.74 19.91
CA ASP A 55 20.11 2.83 19.86
C ASP A 55 20.46 3.29 18.42
N GLU A 56 19.76 2.78 17.41
CA GLU A 56 19.96 3.20 16.03
C GLU A 56 19.62 4.69 15.85
N LYS A 57 20.54 5.43 15.20
CA LYS A 57 20.33 6.85 14.92
C LYS A 57 19.45 7.04 13.66
N PRO A 58 18.51 8.00 13.67
CA PRO A 58 17.79 8.40 12.45
C PRO A 58 18.75 8.80 11.33
N GLY A 59 18.36 8.50 10.08
CA GLY A 59 19.19 8.81 8.90
C GLY A 59 18.36 8.79 7.62
N ALA A 60 19.00 9.06 6.47
CA ALA A 60 18.32 9.19 5.18
C ALA A 60 17.49 7.96 4.78
N VAL A 61 17.93 6.75 5.17
CA VAL A 61 17.17 5.51 4.93
C VAL A 61 15.83 5.51 5.66
N HIS A 62 15.78 6.02 6.89
CA HIS A 62 14.55 6.13 7.68
C HIS A 62 13.60 7.16 7.06
N ALA A 63 14.12 8.30 6.63
CA ALA A 63 13.35 9.31 5.92
C ALA A 63 12.71 8.74 4.63
N GLY A 64 13.48 8.01 3.81
CA GLY A 64 12.95 7.37 2.61
C GLY A 64 11.87 6.33 2.90
N ARG A 65 12.01 5.55 3.98
CA ARG A 65 11.00 4.59 4.42
C ARG A 65 9.73 5.28 4.94
N VAL A 66 9.86 6.43 5.61
CA VAL A 66 8.70 7.26 5.99
C VAL A 66 7.97 7.78 4.75
N SER A 67 8.69 8.30 3.75
CA SER A 67 8.08 8.72 2.48
C SER A 67 7.35 7.57 1.78
N LEU A 68 7.90 6.36 1.82
CA LEU A 68 7.21 5.17 1.28
C LEU A 68 5.92 4.85 2.04
N ALA A 69 5.96 4.92 3.38
CA ALA A 69 4.78 4.70 4.23
C ALA A 69 3.67 5.72 3.95
N GLU A 70 4.05 6.98 3.75
CA GLU A 70 3.12 8.04 3.38
C GLU A 70 2.49 7.80 2.00
N ALA A 71 3.31 7.45 1.00
CA ALA A 71 2.81 7.11 -0.33
C ALA A 71 1.82 5.93 -0.28
N ALA A 72 2.12 4.88 0.49
CA ALA A 72 1.23 3.75 0.69
C ALA A 72 -0.08 4.16 1.37
N ARG A 73 -0.02 5.01 2.40
CA ARG A 73 -1.21 5.56 3.07
C ARG A 73 -2.11 6.31 2.10
N ILE A 74 -1.56 7.18 1.27
CA ILE A 74 -2.31 7.97 0.30
C ILE A 74 -2.95 7.07 -0.76
N ALA A 75 -2.18 6.12 -1.32
CA ALA A 75 -2.67 5.23 -2.36
C ALA A 75 -3.81 4.33 -1.86
N LEU A 76 -3.62 3.69 -0.69
CA LEU A 76 -4.64 2.84 -0.08
C LEU A 76 -5.85 3.66 0.35
N GLY A 77 -5.64 4.84 0.94
CA GLY A 77 -6.72 5.72 1.37
C GLY A 77 -7.62 6.16 0.20
N ASN A 78 -7.01 6.57 -0.92
CA ASN A 78 -7.76 6.96 -2.11
C ASN A 78 -8.56 5.79 -2.71
N GLY A 79 -7.95 4.60 -2.78
CA GLY A 79 -8.64 3.41 -3.30
C GLY A 79 -9.76 2.92 -2.40
N LEU A 80 -9.58 2.96 -1.08
CA LEU A 80 -10.63 2.64 -0.11
C LEU A 80 -11.84 3.58 -0.24
N ASN A 81 -11.58 4.90 -0.31
CA ASN A 81 -12.65 5.88 -0.53
C ASN A 81 -13.41 5.61 -1.84
N MET A 82 -12.73 5.18 -2.90
CA MET A 82 -13.35 4.85 -4.18
C MET A 82 -14.31 3.65 -4.11
N ILE A 83 -14.08 2.70 -3.20
CA ILE A 83 -14.97 1.56 -2.97
C ILE A 83 -16.01 1.82 -1.88
N GLY A 84 -16.10 3.05 -1.36
CA GLY A 84 -17.04 3.44 -0.31
C GLY A 84 -16.57 3.14 1.11
N GLU A 85 -15.34 2.66 1.29
CA GLU A 85 -14.75 2.40 2.60
C GLU A 85 -14.00 3.63 3.11
N THR A 86 -14.22 3.97 4.38
CA THR A 86 -13.50 5.09 5.00
C THR A 86 -12.29 4.55 5.77
N PRO A 87 -11.05 4.94 5.42
CA PRO A 87 -9.87 4.49 6.16
C PRO A 87 -9.97 4.91 7.63
N ARG A 88 -9.85 3.94 8.54
CA ARG A 88 -9.82 4.22 9.96
C ARG A 88 -8.41 4.68 10.36
N GLU A 89 -8.30 5.83 11.02
CA GLU A 89 -6.99 6.38 11.40
C GLU A 89 -6.34 5.65 12.57
N ARG A 90 -7.14 5.05 13.47
CA ARG A 90 -6.70 4.31 14.66
C ARG A 90 -7.71 3.21 14.99
N ILE A 91 -7.22 1.99 15.27
CA ILE A 91 -8.04 0.84 15.71
C ILE A 91 -8.08 0.80 17.23
#